data_AF-A0A133Q4T3-F1
#
_entry.id   AF-A0A133Q4T3-F1
#
_cell.length_a   1.000
_cell.length_b   1.000
_cell.length_c   1.000
_cell.angle_alpha   90.00
_cell.angle_beta   90.00
_cell.angle_gamma   90.00
#
_symmetry.space_group_name_H-M   'P 1'
#
loop_
_entity.id
_entity.type
_entity.pdbx_description
1 polymer ?
#
loop_
_entity_poly.entity_id
_entity_poly.type
_entity_poly.pdbx_seq_one_letter_code
_entity_poly.pdbx_strand_id
1 'polypeptide(L)'
;MILDNINPNDLFPTETKGPSVLGIIEYHVQGQSEFEGAFIATSERLIMNVDMNGQFYYRNIPYNEIESINMTDDGISFTFNIGKVPMTKIKNGDIQRFVDYVSNKI
;
A
#
# COMPACT_ATOMS: atom_id res chain seq x y z
N MET A 1 -14.91 6.10 -2.92
CA MET A 1 -13.91 5.49 -3.80
C MET A 1 -13.63 4.08 -3.29
N ILE A 2 -13.30 3.11 -4.13
CA ILE A 2 -12.86 1.79 -3.67
C ILE A 2 -11.35 1.88 -3.45
N LEU A 3 -10.88 1.76 -2.20
CA LEU A 3 -9.49 2.02 -1.84
C LEU A 3 -8.52 0.98 -2.40
N ASP A 4 -8.90 -0.29 -2.44
CA ASP A 4 -8.09 -1.43 -2.88
C ASP A 4 -8.19 -1.72 -4.40
N ASN A 5 -8.68 -0.73 -5.16
CA ASN A 5 -8.77 -0.78 -6.59
C ASN A 5 -8.14 0.44 -7.26
N ILE A 6 -7.80 0.29 -8.53
CA ILE A 6 -7.23 1.36 -9.37
C ILE A 6 -8.09 1.45 -10.62
N ASN A 7 -8.36 2.66 -11.08
CA ASN A 7 -8.96 2.85 -12.39
C ASN A 7 -7.94 2.41 -13.46
N PRO A 8 -8.26 1.47 -14.36
CA PRO A 8 -7.31 1.01 -15.38
C PRO A 8 -6.70 2.13 -16.23
N ASN A 9 -7.39 3.27 -16.36
CA ASN A 9 -6.89 4.44 -17.08
C ASN A 9 -5.77 5.20 -16.33
N ASP A 10 -5.57 4.94 -15.04
CA ASP A 10 -4.48 5.52 -14.23
C ASP A 10 -3.18 4.71 -14.35
N LEU A 11 -3.24 3.52 -14.97
CA LEU A 11 -2.10 2.67 -15.23
C LEU A 11 -1.41 3.06 -16.54
N PHE A 12 -0.09 2.93 -16.59
CA PHE A 12 0.61 3.00 -17.88
C PHE A 12 0.16 1.86 -18.81
N PRO A 13 0.23 2.02 -20.14
CA PRO A 13 -0.18 0.95 -21.07
C PRO A 13 0.56 -0.39 -20.88
N THR A 14 1.77 -0.36 -20.30
CA THR A 14 2.60 -1.53 -19.96
C THR A 14 2.39 -2.03 -18.54
N GLU A 15 1.64 -1.29 -17.72
CA GLU A 15 1.47 -1.53 -16.30
C GLU A 15 0.25 -2.44 -16.06
N THR A 16 0.46 -3.50 -15.28
CA THR A 16 -0.59 -4.47 -14.92
C THR A 16 -0.84 -4.45 -13.42
N LYS A 17 -2.10 -4.54 -13.02
CA LYS A 17 -2.50 -4.61 -11.60
C LYS A 17 -2.07 -5.95 -11.00
N GLY A 18 -1.38 -5.90 -9.87
CA GLY A 18 -1.02 -7.04 -9.03
C GLY A 18 -1.96 -7.20 -7.82
N PRO A 19 -1.51 -7.87 -6.75
CA PRO A 19 -2.31 -8.01 -5.53
C PRO A 19 -2.48 -6.67 -4.80
N SER A 20 -3.50 -6.59 -3.96
CA SER A 20 -3.74 -5.47 -3.05
C SER A 20 -4.10 -5.95 -1.65
N VAL A 21 -3.86 -5.10 -0.67
CA VAL A 21 -4.22 -5.30 0.73
C VAL A 21 -4.86 -4.02 1.27
N LEU A 22 -5.95 -4.18 2.01
CA LEU A 22 -6.73 -3.10 2.62
C LEU A 22 -6.66 -3.24 4.15
N GLY A 23 -6.40 -2.15 4.86
CA GLY A 23 -6.32 -2.15 6.31
C GLY A 23 -6.29 -0.73 6.87
N ILE A 24 -5.73 -0.61 8.08
CA ILE A 24 -5.45 0.68 8.72
C ILE A 24 -3.96 0.96 8.58
N ILE A 25 -3.61 2.05 7.89
CA ILE A 25 -2.24 2.53 7.75
C ILE A 25 -1.96 3.47 8.92
N GLU A 26 -0.88 3.20 9.65
CA GLU A 26 -0.43 4.09 10.71
C GLU A 26 0.55 5.11 10.15
N TYR A 27 0.11 6.36 10.04
CA TYR A 27 0.89 7.44 9.48
C TYR A 27 0.56 8.74 10.21
N HIS A 28 1.56 9.43 10.75
CA HIS A 28 1.34 10.60 11.59
C HIS A 28 1.20 11.87 10.75
N VAL A 29 -0.02 12.40 10.63
CA VAL A 29 -0.30 13.67 9.94
C VAL A 29 -1.27 14.50 10.78
N GLN A 30 -0.88 15.74 11.09
CA GLN A 30 -1.74 16.77 11.70
C GLN A 30 -2.52 16.31 12.96
N GLY A 31 -1.91 15.44 13.78
CA GLY A 31 -2.51 14.96 15.03
C GLY A 31 -3.41 13.71 14.89
N GLN A 32 -3.53 13.15 13.70
CA GLN A 32 -4.10 11.82 13.48
C GLN A 32 -3.01 10.85 13.03
N SER A 33 -3.15 9.58 13.43
CA SER A 33 -2.11 8.56 13.25
C SER A 33 -2.60 7.29 12.57
N GLU A 34 -3.90 7.10 12.39
CA GLU A 34 -4.49 5.89 11.82
C GLU A 34 -5.51 6.27 10.75
N PHE A 35 -5.34 5.71 9.56
CA PHE A 35 -6.24 5.98 8.43
C PHE A 35 -6.59 4.68 7.71
N GLU A 36 -7.82 4.56 7.24
CA GLU A 36 -8.16 3.45 6.35
C GLU A 36 -7.46 3.64 5.00
N GLY A 37 -6.81 2.59 4.53
CA GLY A 37 -6.05 2.68 3.29
C GLY A 37 -5.71 1.33 2.71
N ALA A 38 -5.31 1.35 1.45
CA ALA A 38 -4.89 0.18 0.72
C ALA A 38 -3.53 0.39 0.08
N PHE A 39 -2.77 -0.69 0.05
CA PHE A 39 -1.61 -0.83 -0.80
C PHE A 39 -1.98 -1.71 -1.99
N ILE A 40 -1.70 -1.23 -3.19
CA ILE A 40 -1.96 -1.96 -4.44
C ILE A 40 -0.65 -2.05 -5.20
N ALA A 41 -0.17 -3.27 -5.40
CA ALA A 41 1.02 -3.51 -6.20
C ALA A 41 0.65 -3.53 -7.68
N THR A 42 1.51 -3.00 -8.54
CA THR A 42 1.44 -3.15 -9.99
C THR A 42 2.73 -3.77 -10.51
N SER A 43 2.82 -4.06 -11.81
CA SER A 43 4.07 -4.53 -12.40
C SER A 43 5.22 -3.53 -12.29
N GLU A 44 4.93 -2.24 -12.06
CA GLU A 44 5.89 -1.13 -12.14
C GLU A 44 6.10 -0.36 -10.82
N ARG A 45 5.09 -0.30 -9.95
CA ARG A 45 5.14 0.50 -8.70
C ARG A 45 4.16 -0.03 -7.66
N LEU A 46 4.31 0.49 -6.45
CA LEU A 46 3.32 0.39 -5.39
C LEU A 46 2.44 1.64 -5.40
N ILE A 47 1.14 1.48 -5.24
CA ILE A 47 0.18 2.56 -5.09
C ILE A 47 -0.38 2.52 -3.67
N MET A 48 -0.35 3.65 -2.99
CA MET A 48 -0.92 3.83 -1.66
C MET A 48 -2.13 4.76 -1.75
N ASN A 49 -3.30 4.22 -1.41
CA ASN A 49 -4.56 4.96 -1.31
C ASN A 49 -4.95 5.06 0.16
N VAL A 50 -5.22 6.27 0.65
CA VAL A 50 -5.60 6.53 2.04
C VAL A 50 -6.84 7.42 2.07
N ASP A 51 -7.81 7.08 2.90
CA ASP A 51 -8.95 7.95 3.22
C ASP A 51 -8.64 8.77 4.48
N MET A 52 -8.34 10.06 4.29
CA MET A 52 -8.12 11.02 5.37
C MET A 52 -9.42 11.77 5.67
N ASN A 53 -10.40 11.08 6.26
CA ASN A 53 -11.70 11.63 6.65
C ASN A 53 -12.48 12.28 5.49
N GLY A 54 -12.58 11.59 4.37
CA GLY A 54 -13.27 12.05 3.16
C GLY A 54 -12.36 12.78 2.16
N GLN A 55 -11.09 13.03 2.52
CA GLN A 55 -10.06 13.45 1.57
C GLN A 55 -9.20 12.25 1.18
N PHE A 56 -9.29 11.84 -0.09
CA PHE A 56 -8.48 10.76 -0.61
C PHE A 56 -7.06 11.24 -0.87
N TYR A 57 -6.10 10.61 -0.20
CA TYR A 57 -4.68 10.77 -0.47
C TYR A 57 -4.18 9.62 -1.32
N TYR A 58 -3.50 9.94 -2.41
CA TYR A 58 -2.98 9.01 -3.40
C TYR A 58 -1.48 9.22 -3.58
N ARG A 59 -0.68 8.16 -3.48
CA ARG A 59 0.77 8.20 -3.71
C ARG A 59 1.24 7.03 -4.56
N ASN A 60 2.02 7.35 -5.60
CA ASN A 60 2.82 6.39 -6.35
C ASN A 60 4.17 6.22 -5.67
N ILE A 61 4.57 4.99 -5.39
CA ILE A 61 5.84 4.64 -4.74
C ILE A 61 6.59 3.68 -5.69
N PRO A 62 7.64 4.15 -6.37
CA PRO A 62 8.53 3.28 -7.12
C PRO A 62 9.12 2.17 -6.24
N TYR A 63 9.32 0.96 -6.79
CA TYR A 63 9.85 -0.15 -5.99
C TYR A 63 11.24 0.11 -5.40
N ASN A 64 12.07 0.94 -6.05
CA ASN A 64 13.39 1.32 -5.54
C ASN A 64 13.35 2.27 -4.32
N GLU A 65 12.19 2.81 -3.94
CA GLU A 65 12.01 3.55 -2.68
C GLU A 65 11.67 2.63 -1.50
N ILE A 66 11.42 1.34 -1.77
CA ILE A 66 11.04 0.33 -0.78
C ILE A 66 12.28 -0.45 -0.37
N GLU A 67 12.66 -0.35 0.89
CA GLU A 67 13.80 -1.08 1.44
C GLU A 67 13.43 -2.51 1.83
N SER A 68 12.23 -2.69 2.39
CA SER A 68 11.70 -4.01 2.73
C SER A 68 10.20 -3.98 2.97
N ILE A 69 9.58 -5.15 2.87
CA ILE A 69 8.23 -5.42 3.34
C ILE A 69 8.27 -6.71 4.17
N ASN A 70 7.65 -6.69 5.34
CA ASN A 70 7.59 -7.85 6.22
C ASN A 70 6.17 -8.06 6.73
N MET A 71 5.78 -9.32 6.91
CA MET A 71 4.59 -9.66 7.69
C MET A 71 4.86 -9.37 9.17
N THR A 72 3.83 -8.94 9.87
CA THR A 72 3.81 -8.75 11.33
C THR A 72 2.66 -9.54 11.92
N ASP A 73 2.60 -9.65 13.25
CA ASP A 73 1.51 -10.36 13.93
C ASP A 73 0.12 -9.77 13.59
N ASP A 74 0.06 -8.46 13.31
CA ASP A 74 -1.18 -7.71 13.08
C ASP A 74 -1.39 -7.26 11.61
N GLY A 75 -0.49 -7.61 10.69
CA GLY A 75 -0.58 -7.22 9.27
C GLY A 75 0.75 -7.21 8.53
N ILE A 76 1.13 -6.05 8.00
CA ILE A 76 2.40 -5.85 7.27
C ILE A 76 3.09 -4.57 7.71
N SER A 77 4.41 -4.51 7.53
CA SER A 77 5.20 -3.30 7.70
C SER A 77 6.09 -3.07 6.51
N PHE A 78 5.92 -1.92 5.86
CA PHE A 78 6.88 -1.40 4.90
C PHE A 78 8.00 -0.65 5.62
N THR A 79 9.21 -0.75 5.09
CA THR A 79 10.30 0.18 5.37
C THR A 79 10.61 0.91 4.08
N PHE A 80 10.40 2.22 4.07
CA PHE A 80 10.84 3.12 3.00
C PHE A 80 12.04 3.92 3.48
N ASN A 81 12.73 4.59 2.57
CA ASN A 81 13.84 5.52 2.88
C ASN A 81 13.50 6.63 3.89
N ILE A 82 12.22 6.98 4.02
CA ILE A 82 11.70 7.99 4.95
C ILE A 82 11.20 7.42 6.29
N GLY A 83 11.24 6.10 6.46
CA GLY A 83 10.81 5.43 7.67
C GLY A 83 9.84 4.27 7.44
N LYS A 84 9.35 3.71 8.55
CA LYS A 84 8.44 2.56 8.54
C LYS A 84 6.99 3.00 8.47
N VAL A 85 6.21 2.26 7.68
CA VAL A 85 4.77 2.45 7.55
C VAL A 85 4.09 1.10 7.77
N PRO A 86 3.54 0.86 8.97
CA PRO A 86 2.78 -0.34 9.24
C PRO A 86 1.35 -0.22 8.69
N MET A 87 0.81 -1.35 8.26
CA MET A 87 -0.62 -1.54 8.01
C MET A 87 -1.11 -2.67 8.90
N THR A 88 -2.09 -2.37 9.73
CA THR A 88 -2.71 -3.29 10.68
C THR A 88 -4.18 -3.49 10.37
N LYS A 89 -4.86 -4.36 11.14
CA LYS A 89 -6.32 -4.56 11.07
C LYS A 89 -6.79 -4.84 9.63
N ILE A 90 -6.13 -5.80 8.97
CA ILE A 90 -6.38 -6.14 7.57
C ILE A 90 -7.83 -6.53 7.36
N LYS A 91 -8.49 -5.86 6.42
CA LYS A 91 -9.91 -6.05 6.07
C LYS A 91 -10.10 -6.89 4.82
N ASN A 92 -9.14 -6.82 3.89
CA ASN A 92 -9.21 -7.55 2.62
C ASN A 92 -7.79 -7.76 2.03
N GLY A 93 -7.63 -8.81 1.25
CA GLY A 93 -6.38 -9.16 0.56
C GLY A 93 -5.67 -10.37 1.16
N ASP A 94 -4.89 -11.06 0.31
CA ASP A 94 -3.99 -12.14 0.72
C ASP A 94 -2.63 -11.54 1.06
N ILE A 95 -2.34 -11.44 2.36
CA ILE A 95 -1.12 -10.81 2.88
C ILE A 95 0.13 -11.51 2.38
N GLN A 96 0.16 -12.85 2.44
CA GLN A 96 1.33 -13.63 2.03
C GLN A 96 1.61 -13.40 0.55
N ARG A 97 0.59 -13.55 -0.30
CA ARG A 97 0.73 -13.32 -1.74
C ARG A 97 1.15 -11.89 -2.06
N PHE A 98 0.65 -10.91 -1.31
CA PHE A 98 1.03 -9.51 -1.48
C PHE A 98 2.50 -9.28 -1.12
N VAL A 99 2.94 -9.78 0.04
CA VAL A 99 4.33 -9.68 0.51
C VAL A 99 5.29 -10.39 -0.44
N ASP A 100 4.94 -11.59 -0.91
CA ASP A 100 5.75 -12.33 -1.87
C ASP A 100 5.86 -11.57 -3.19
N TYR A 101 4.77 -10.98 -3.68
CA TYR A 101 4.77 -10.22 -4.93
C TYR A 101 5.68 -9.00 -4.84
N VAL A 102 5.54 -8.20 -3.78
CA VAL A 102 6.33 -6.98 -3.61
C VAL A 102 7.79 -7.31 -3.32
N SER A 103 8.07 -8.34 -2.52
CA SER A 103 9.44 -8.80 -2.24
C SER A 103 10.19 -9.23 -3.50
N ASN A 104 9.49 -9.76 -4.53
CA ASN A 104 10.09 -10.11 -5.81
C ASN A 104 10.36 -8.91 -6.73
N LYS A 105 9.92 -7.71 -6.35
CA LYS A 105 10.05 -6.47 -7.14
C LYS A 105 11.09 -5.50 -6.60
N ILE A 106 11.51 -5.69 -5.34
CA ILE A 106 12.48 -4.86 -4.62
C ILE A 106 13.88 -5.47 -4.67
#